data_AF-A0A5S3XVF6-F1
#
_entry.id   AF-A0A5S3XVF6-F1
#
_cell.length_a   1.000
_cell.length_b   1.000
_cell.length_c   1.000
_cell.angle_alpha   90.00
_cell.angle_beta   90.00
_cell.angle_gamma   90.00
#
_symmetry.space_group_name_H-M   'P 1'
#
loop_
_entity.id
_entity.type
_entity.pdbx_description
1 polymer ?
#
loop_
_entity_poly.entity_id
_entity_poly.type
_entity_poly.pdbx_seq_one_letter_code
_entity_poly.pdbx_strand_id
1 'polypeptide(L)'
;MDTNLDQMIVRTNDMGMLISSMGNTYRIILTGEETAGRFSIMEAFVNPGEGGVSHIHHNEDESFLITEGKVVFYEGERRVVANVGTFVMCPPGTKRAFRNESDDIAKMMIFYTPPGIENMIKLDGKSVTEHLIVPYTSTSNKEYKACSQLSKKFGIEDLTLPFPDIKLDLEDSD
;
A
#
# COMPACT_ATOMS: atom_id res chain seq x y z
N MET A 1 -1.72 -25.83 10.15
CA MET A 1 -0.45 -25.98 9.43
C MET A 1 0.65 -25.61 10.42
N ASP A 2 1.73 -26.39 10.47
CA ASP A 2 2.89 -26.12 11.34
C ASP A 2 3.57 -24.82 10.89
N THR A 3 3.25 -23.71 11.54
CA THR A 3 4.05 -22.50 11.42
C THR A 3 5.29 -22.75 12.27
N ASN A 4 6.39 -23.09 11.61
CA ASN A 4 7.66 -23.42 12.25
C ASN A 4 8.29 -22.14 12.83
N LEU A 5 7.74 -21.67 13.96
CA LEU A 5 8.12 -20.44 14.66
C LEU A 5 9.54 -20.51 15.27
N ASP A 6 10.18 -21.68 15.22
CA ASP A 6 11.49 -21.95 15.82
C ASP A 6 12.67 -21.69 14.85
N GLN A 7 12.40 -21.17 13.65
CA GLN A 7 13.43 -20.89 12.64
C GLN A 7 13.35 -19.46 12.09
N MET A 8 14.51 -18.93 11.71
CA MET A 8 14.61 -17.63 11.04
C MET A 8 13.98 -17.70 9.64
N ILE A 9 13.10 -16.74 9.33
CA ILE A 9 12.54 -16.58 7.99
C ILE A 9 13.39 -15.57 7.22
N VAL A 10 13.92 -15.97 6.06
CA VAL A 10 14.71 -15.11 5.16
C VAL A 10 13.97 -14.95 3.84
N ARG A 11 13.89 -13.71 3.34
CA ARG A 11 13.31 -13.35 2.04
C ARG A 11 14.22 -12.34 1.35
N THR A 12 14.79 -12.73 0.22
CA THR A 12 15.48 -11.82 -0.70
C THR A 12 14.47 -11.09 -1.58
N ASN A 13 14.93 -10.10 -2.35
CA ASN A 13 14.03 -9.24 -3.16
C ASN A 13 13.28 -10.01 -4.25
N ASP A 14 13.84 -11.10 -4.73
CA ASP A 14 13.26 -12.04 -5.71
C ASP A 14 12.34 -13.09 -5.08
N MET A 15 12.21 -13.11 -3.75
CA MET A 15 11.28 -13.96 -3.02
C MET A 15 10.00 -13.21 -2.63
N GLY A 16 8.92 -13.98 -2.51
CA GLY A 16 7.59 -13.48 -2.17
C GLY A 16 6.63 -13.55 -3.34
N MET A 17 5.35 -13.35 -3.06
CA MET A 17 4.31 -13.39 -4.09
C MET A 17 4.05 -11.98 -4.60
N LEU A 18 4.19 -11.76 -5.91
CA LEU A 18 3.82 -10.50 -6.54
C LEU A 18 2.35 -10.54 -6.96
N ILE A 19 1.59 -9.56 -6.48
CA ILE A 19 0.17 -9.39 -6.77
C ILE A 19 -0.07 -7.98 -7.30
N SER A 20 -0.68 -7.86 -8.48
CA SER A 20 -1.22 -6.58 -8.95
C SER A 20 -2.66 -6.43 -8.44
N SER A 21 -2.91 -5.39 -7.65
CA SER A 21 -4.19 -5.12 -6.98
C SER A 21 -4.29 -3.62 -6.71
N MET A 22 -5.50 -3.07 -6.76
CA MET A 22 -5.77 -1.67 -6.34
C MET A 22 -4.83 -0.62 -6.97
N GLY A 23 -4.51 -0.76 -8.26
CA GLY A 23 -3.63 0.17 -8.99
C GLY A 23 -2.13 0.03 -8.68
N ASN A 24 -1.76 -0.85 -7.75
CA ASN A 24 -0.38 -1.05 -7.31
C ASN A 24 0.09 -2.49 -7.58
N THR A 25 1.40 -2.70 -7.49
CA THR A 25 1.96 -4.05 -7.37
C THR A 25 2.48 -4.23 -5.95
N TYR A 26 2.09 -5.33 -5.31
CA TYR A 26 2.53 -5.69 -3.97
C TYR A 26 3.37 -6.96 -4.02
N ARG A 27 4.49 -6.97 -3.30
CA ARG A 27 5.22 -8.18 -2.95
C ARG A 27 4.87 -8.56 -1.53
N ILE A 28 4.27 -9.73 -1.35
CA ILE A 28 3.95 -10.27 -0.02
C ILE A 28 5.21 -10.95 0.53
N ILE A 29 5.75 -10.38 1.61
CA ILE A 29 7.03 -10.80 2.21
C ILE A 29 6.80 -11.75 3.36
N LEU A 30 5.91 -11.38 4.28
CA LEU A 30 5.46 -12.21 5.40
C LEU A 30 3.94 -12.16 5.52
N THR A 31 3.34 -13.32 5.68
CA THR A 31 1.90 -13.48 5.90
C THR A 31 1.57 -13.57 7.38
N GLY A 32 0.31 -13.32 7.73
CA GLY A 32 -0.17 -13.56 9.09
C GLY A 32 -0.03 -15.03 9.54
N GLU A 33 -0.10 -15.99 8.61
CA GLU A 33 0.13 -17.40 8.94
C GLU A 33 1.57 -17.61 9.42
N GLU A 34 2.57 -17.17 8.65
CA GLU A 34 3.99 -17.29 9.00
C GLU A 34 4.35 -16.61 10.33
N THR A 35 3.65 -15.54 10.70
CA THR A 35 3.89 -14.81 11.95
C THR A 35 3.01 -15.27 13.11
N ALA A 36 2.20 -16.33 12.93
CA ALA A 36 1.21 -16.79 13.90
C ALA A 36 0.23 -15.70 14.35
N GLY A 37 -0.25 -14.91 13.39
CA GLY A 37 -1.28 -13.89 13.59
C GLY A 37 -0.77 -12.58 14.18
N ARG A 38 0.56 -12.38 14.29
CA ARG A 38 1.13 -11.18 14.92
C ARG A 38 1.17 -9.98 13.98
N PHE A 39 1.64 -10.16 12.75
CA PHE A 39 1.74 -9.09 11.76
C PHE A 39 1.92 -9.63 10.33
N SER A 40 1.72 -8.81 9.32
CA SER A 40 2.13 -9.11 7.95
C SER A 40 2.99 -7.99 7.39
N ILE A 41 3.84 -8.34 6.43
CA ILE A 41 4.74 -7.39 5.76
C ILE A 41 4.57 -7.54 4.26
N MET A 42 4.36 -6.41 3.59
CA MET A 42 4.36 -6.29 2.15
C MET A 42 5.34 -5.20 1.71
N GLU A 43 5.72 -5.22 0.44
CA GLU A 43 6.35 -4.10 -0.24
C GLU A 43 5.44 -3.66 -1.37
N ALA A 44 5.21 -2.37 -1.50
CA ALA A 44 4.44 -1.79 -2.59
C ALA A 44 5.36 -1.10 -3.59
N PHE A 45 5.04 -1.29 -4.87
CA PHE A 45 5.62 -0.61 -6.01
C PHE A 45 4.54 0.33 -6.55
N VAL A 46 4.76 1.62 -6.37
CA VAL A 46 3.77 2.66 -6.65
C VAL A 46 4.20 3.40 -7.92
N ASN A 47 3.45 3.21 -9.00
CA ASN A 47 3.73 3.88 -10.27
C ASN A 47 3.46 5.40 -10.18
N PRO A 48 4.05 6.21 -11.07
CA PRO A 48 3.73 7.63 -11.19
C PRO A 48 2.22 7.89 -11.25
N GLY A 49 1.73 8.78 -10.40
CA GLY A 49 0.32 9.17 -10.32
C GLY A 49 -0.60 8.18 -9.59
N GLU A 50 -0.12 6.99 -9.25
CA GLU A 50 -0.86 5.93 -8.54
C GLU A 50 -0.68 6.01 -7.02
N GLY A 51 -1.47 5.21 -6.30
CA GLY A 51 -1.33 5.04 -4.86
C GLY A 51 -2.56 4.42 -4.21
N GLY A 52 -2.75 4.64 -2.92
CA GLY A 52 -3.92 4.23 -2.16
C GLY A 52 -4.96 5.35 -2.14
N VAL A 53 -6.16 5.07 -2.67
CA VAL A 53 -7.32 5.99 -2.59
C VAL A 53 -7.72 6.26 -1.13
N SER A 54 -8.55 7.28 -0.88
CA SER A 54 -8.95 7.61 0.49
C SER A 54 -9.75 6.48 1.16
N HIS A 55 -9.29 6.01 2.32
CA HIS A 55 -9.95 4.95 3.09
C HIS A 55 -9.64 5.05 4.60
N ILE A 56 -10.32 4.20 5.38
CA ILE A 56 -10.08 3.99 6.81
C ILE A 56 -9.96 2.49 7.07
N HIS A 57 -8.95 2.07 7.82
CA HIS A 57 -8.90 0.72 8.38
C HIS A 57 -9.42 0.77 9.82
N HIS A 58 -10.25 -0.20 10.17
CA HIS A 58 -10.88 -0.28 11.50
C HIS A 58 -10.25 -1.34 12.42
N ASN A 59 -9.45 -2.26 11.89
CA ASN A 59 -8.94 -3.40 12.66
C ASN A 59 -7.44 -3.30 12.98
N GLU A 60 -6.65 -2.71 12.09
CA GLU A 60 -5.19 -2.78 12.13
C GLU A 60 -4.51 -1.42 12.03
N ASP A 61 -3.37 -1.33 12.71
CA ASP A 61 -2.38 -0.31 12.42
C ASP A 61 -1.74 -0.62 11.07
N GLU A 62 -1.62 0.42 10.24
CA GLU A 62 -0.95 0.34 8.96
C GLU A 62 0.26 1.29 8.98
N SER A 63 1.45 0.73 8.80
CA SER A 63 2.69 1.50 8.83
C SER A 63 3.48 1.37 7.55
N PHE A 64 4.20 2.41 7.18
CA PHE A 64 4.94 2.55 5.93
C PHE A 64 6.38 2.98 6.20
N LEU A 65 7.33 2.40 5.48
CA LEU A 65 8.70 2.88 5.41
C LEU A 65 9.09 3.07 3.95
N ILE A 66 9.44 4.30 3.56
CA ILE A 66 9.87 4.58 2.18
C ILE A 66 11.28 4.04 1.97
N THR A 67 11.44 3.20 0.95
CA THR A 67 12.72 2.54 0.61
C THR A 67 13.30 3.03 -0.72
N GLU A 68 12.47 3.57 -1.62
CA GLU A 68 12.91 4.14 -2.90
C GLU A 68 11.95 5.26 -3.33
N GLY A 69 12.49 6.34 -3.92
CA GLY A 69 11.71 7.47 -4.39
C GLY A 69 11.07 8.29 -3.25
N LYS A 70 9.89 8.85 -3.54
CA LYS A 70 9.08 9.61 -2.57
C LYS A 70 7.60 9.26 -2.73
N VAL A 71 6.87 9.29 -1.62
CA VAL A 71 5.41 9.08 -1.58
C VAL A 71 4.79 10.20 -0.76
N VAL A 72 3.67 10.73 -1.22
CA VAL A 72 2.91 11.75 -0.51
C VAL A 72 1.75 11.09 0.24
N PHE A 73 1.67 11.31 1.54
CA PHE A 73 0.57 10.84 2.39
C PHE A 73 -0.42 11.97 2.66
N TYR A 74 -1.69 11.60 2.81
CA TYR A 74 -2.76 12.52 3.14
C TYR A 74 -3.56 12.02 4.34
N GLU A 75 -3.79 12.91 5.30
CA GLU A 75 -4.66 12.71 6.46
C GLU A 75 -5.67 13.85 6.50
N GLY A 76 -6.85 13.65 5.90
CA GLY A 76 -7.77 14.77 5.66
C GLY A 76 -7.11 15.83 4.77
N GLU A 77 -6.94 17.05 5.27
CA GLU A 77 -6.28 18.16 4.53
C GLU A 77 -4.75 18.19 4.73
N ARG A 78 -4.22 17.39 5.66
CA ARG A 78 -2.79 17.34 5.94
C ARG A 78 -2.09 16.57 4.84
N ARG A 79 -1.05 17.18 4.23
CA ARG A 79 -0.17 16.57 3.24
C ARG A 79 1.22 16.36 3.83
N VAL A 80 1.79 15.18 3.64
CA VAL A 80 3.14 14.84 4.12
C VAL A 80 3.93 14.23 2.98
N VAL A 81 5.02 14.89 2.58
CA VAL A 81 5.99 14.32 1.62
C VAL A 81 6.93 13.39 2.39
N ALA A 82 6.88 12.09 2.10
CA ALA A 82 7.74 11.07 2.69
C ALA A 82 8.84 10.69 1.70
N ASN A 83 10.08 11.05 2.03
CA ASN A 83 11.28 10.63 1.30
C ASN A 83 11.83 9.32 1.86
N VAL A 84 12.78 8.68 1.17
CA VAL A 84 13.48 7.48 1.64
C VAL A 84 13.91 7.61 3.12
N GLY A 85 13.62 6.58 3.92
CA GLY A 85 13.87 6.55 5.36
C GLY A 85 12.76 7.16 6.22
N THR A 86 11.76 7.81 5.62
CA THR A 86 10.59 8.32 6.35
C THR A 86 9.67 7.17 6.73
N PHE A 87 9.27 7.14 8.01
CA PHE A 87 8.29 6.19 8.54
C PHE A 87 6.98 6.91 8.84
N VAL A 88 5.86 6.33 8.39
CA VAL A 88 4.50 6.82 8.62
C VAL A 88 3.69 5.70 9.26
N MET A 89 2.85 6.03 10.24
CA MET A 89 1.96 5.06 10.89
C MET A 89 0.56 5.64 11.00
N CYS A 90 -0.42 4.86 10.59
CA CYS A 90 -1.84 5.19 10.59
C CYS A 90 -2.58 4.23 11.52
N PRO A 91 -2.98 4.68 12.72
CA PRO A 91 -3.82 3.89 13.62
C PRO A 91 -5.20 3.56 13.02
N PRO A 92 -5.94 2.58 13.59
CA PRO A 92 -7.34 2.37 13.27
C PRO A 92 -8.16 3.66 13.38
N GLY A 93 -9.06 3.88 12.42
CA GLY A 93 -9.90 5.08 12.36
C GLY A 93 -9.26 6.29 11.66
N THR A 94 -7.95 6.29 11.40
CA THR A 94 -7.30 7.38 10.64
C THR A 94 -7.75 7.36 9.19
N LYS A 95 -8.34 8.46 8.70
CA LYS A 95 -8.55 8.69 7.26
C LYS A 95 -7.20 8.86 6.60
N ARG A 96 -6.87 7.99 5.65
CA ARG A 96 -5.58 8.01 4.96
C ARG A 96 -5.72 7.87 3.45
N ALA A 97 -4.74 8.39 2.74
CA ALA A 97 -4.48 8.12 1.34
C ALA A 97 -2.96 8.29 1.11
N PHE A 98 -2.43 7.70 0.05
CA PHE A 98 -1.06 7.98 -0.38
C PHE A 98 -0.96 8.01 -1.91
N ARG A 99 -0.02 8.78 -2.44
CA ARG A 99 0.20 8.92 -3.88
C ARG A 99 1.66 9.08 -4.22
N ASN A 100 2.10 8.46 -5.30
CA ASN A 100 3.37 8.82 -5.93
C ASN A 100 3.14 10.02 -6.86
N GLU A 101 3.58 11.21 -6.44
CA GLU A 101 3.52 12.44 -7.24
C GLU A 101 4.83 12.70 -8.02
N SER A 102 5.66 11.68 -8.24
CA SER A 102 6.88 11.77 -9.05
C SER A 102 6.75 11.03 -10.39
N ASP A 103 7.73 11.22 -11.27
CA ASP A 103 7.79 10.56 -12.59
C ASP A 103 8.46 9.17 -12.53
N ASP A 104 9.08 8.82 -11.40
CA ASP A 104 9.73 7.53 -11.18
C ASP A 104 8.87 6.62 -10.29
N ILE A 105 9.13 5.32 -10.32
CA ILE A 105 8.49 4.37 -9.40
C ILE A 105 8.99 4.63 -7.98
N ALA A 106 8.07 4.66 -7.02
CA ALA A 106 8.40 4.67 -5.59
C ALA A 106 8.19 3.28 -4.98
N LYS A 107 9.00 2.96 -3.96
CA LYS A 107 8.88 1.71 -3.18
C LYS A 107 8.74 2.01 -1.71
N MET A 108 7.88 1.23 -1.05
CA MET A 108 7.71 1.31 0.39
C MET A 108 7.39 -0.05 0.98
N MET A 109 7.92 -0.31 2.18
CA MET A 109 7.51 -1.41 3.02
C MET A 109 6.20 -1.04 3.71
N ILE A 110 5.28 -1.99 3.83
CA ILE A 110 4.01 -1.84 4.54
C ILE A 110 3.91 -2.92 5.60
N PHE A 111 3.53 -2.53 6.80
CA PHE A 111 3.38 -3.39 7.97
C PHE A 111 1.93 -3.30 8.46
N TYR A 112 1.33 -4.45 8.73
CA TYR A 112 -0.02 -4.54 9.29
C TYR A 112 -0.01 -5.30 10.61
N THR A 113 -0.63 -4.74 11.63
CA THR A 113 -0.85 -5.41 12.92
C THR A 113 -2.26 -5.13 13.45
N PRO A 114 -3.12 -6.15 13.65
CA PRO A 114 -2.93 -7.56 13.25
C PRO A 114 -2.82 -7.74 11.71
N PRO A 115 -2.39 -8.92 11.22
CA PRO A 115 -2.35 -9.22 9.80
C PRO A 115 -3.75 -9.44 9.22
N GLY A 116 -3.86 -9.49 7.89
CA GLY A 116 -5.09 -9.85 7.20
C GLY A 116 -5.22 -9.21 5.82
N ILE A 117 -4.67 -8.01 5.65
CA ILE A 117 -4.76 -7.22 4.41
C ILE A 117 -4.07 -7.92 3.24
N GLU A 118 -3.00 -8.67 3.49
CA GLU A 118 -2.35 -9.48 2.46
C GLU A 118 -3.30 -10.52 1.84
N ASN A 119 -4.30 -10.98 2.59
CA ASN A 119 -5.32 -11.91 2.07
C ASN A 119 -6.38 -11.18 1.24
N MET A 120 -6.72 -9.94 1.61
CA MET A 120 -7.56 -9.09 0.77
C MET A 120 -6.90 -8.82 -0.58
N ILE A 121 -5.62 -8.44 -0.56
CA ILE A 121 -4.83 -8.19 -1.77
C ILE A 121 -4.76 -9.44 -2.65
N LYS A 122 -4.54 -10.63 -2.06
CA LYS A 122 -4.57 -11.91 -2.81
C LYS A 122 -5.94 -12.20 -3.43
N LEU A 123 -7.05 -11.83 -2.78
CA LEU A 123 -8.41 -12.08 -3.26
C LEU A 123 -8.84 -11.11 -4.36
N ASP A 124 -8.42 -9.84 -4.26
CA ASP A 124 -8.73 -8.80 -5.24
C ASP A 124 -7.85 -8.92 -6.49
N GLY A 125 -6.55 -9.16 -6.27
CA GLY A 125 -5.53 -9.02 -7.29
C GLY A 125 -5.29 -10.26 -8.15
N LYS A 126 -4.27 -10.14 -9.00
CA LYS A 126 -3.76 -11.23 -9.83
C LYS A 126 -2.27 -11.41 -9.60
N SER A 127 -1.82 -12.66 -9.53
CA SER A 127 -0.40 -12.97 -9.49
C SER A 127 0.29 -12.50 -10.76
N VAL A 128 1.44 -11.86 -10.59
CA VAL A 128 2.31 -11.41 -11.69
C VAL A 128 3.72 -11.98 -11.48
N THR A 129 4.50 -12.09 -12.55
CA THR A 129 5.86 -12.66 -12.51
C THR A 129 6.95 -11.59 -12.40
N GLU A 130 6.62 -10.34 -12.71
CA GLU A 130 7.52 -9.20 -12.66
C GLU A 130 6.75 -8.00 -12.10
N HIS A 131 7.47 -7.03 -11.53
CA HIS A 131 6.87 -5.72 -11.27
C HIS A 131 6.52 -5.12 -12.62
N LEU A 132 5.23 -5.10 -12.95
CA LEU A 132 4.77 -4.48 -14.19
C LEU A 132 5.01 -2.97 -14.07
N ILE A 133 6.14 -2.51 -14.62
CA ILE A 133 6.26 -1.12 -15.07
C ILE A 133 5.29 -1.02 -16.23
N VAL A 134 4.06 -0.61 -15.96
CA VAL A 134 3.15 -0.19 -17.02
C VAL A 134 3.36 1.31 -17.15
N PRO A 135 4.17 1.80 -18.11
CA PRO A 135 4.18 3.23 -18.39
C PRO A 135 2.76 3.64 -18.75
N TYR A 136 2.27 4.71 -18.12
CA TYR A 136 0.90 5.21 -18.16
C TYR A 136 0.35 5.50 -19.58
N THR A 137 1.17 5.38 -20.62
CA THR A 137 0.73 5.51 -22.01
C THR A 137 0.02 4.24 -22.50
N SER A 138 -1.22 4.01 -22.07
CA SER A 138 -2.32 3.64 -22.97
C SER A 138 -3.62 3.39 -22.19
N THR A 139 -4.57 4.30 -22.37
CA THR A 139 -5.99 3.98 -22.58
C THR A 139 -6.52 2.74 -21.85
N SER A 140 -6.80 2.87 -20.55
CA SER A 140 -7.98 2.22 -20.02
C SER A 140 -8.60 3.10 -18.94
N ASN A 141 -9.74 3.69 -19.26
CA ASN A 141 -10.75 4.05 -18.27
C ASN A 141 -10.93 2.86 -17.33
N LYS A 142 -10.41 2.92 -16.10
CA LYS A 142 -10.82 2.00 -15.05
C LYS A 142 -10.91 2.76 -13.74
N GLU A 143 -12.15 3.02 -13.34
CA GLU A 143 -12.50 3.17 -11.94
C GLU A 143 -11.94 1.95 -11.19
N TYR A 144 -10.75 2.08 -10.61
CA TYR A 144 -10.23 1.11 -9.65
C TYR A 144 -10.99 1.30 -8.34
N LYS A 145 -12.27 0.91 -8.33
CA LYS A 145 -12.96 0.63 -7.09
C LYS A 145 -12.58 -0.79 -6.71
N ALA A 146 -11.90 -0.95 -5.58
CA ALA A 146 -12.07 -2.17 -4.79
C ALA A 146 -13.56 -2.52 -4.80
N CYS A 147 -13.90 -3.78 -4.93
CA CYS A 147 -15.27 -4.17 -4.62
C CYS A 147 -15.49 -3.77 -3.16
N SER A 148 -16.25 -2.70 -2.89
CA SER A 148 -16.38 -2.13 -1.54
C SER A 148 -16.90 -3.14 -0.51
N GLN A 149 -17.57 -4.19 -1.00
CA GLN A 149 -17.96 -5.35 -0.20
C GLN A 149 -16.77 -6.17 0.31
N LEU A 150 -15.73 -6.33 -0.51
CA LEU A 150 -14.48 -6.98 -0.14
C LEU A 150 -13.71 -6.14 0.89
N SER A 151 -13.48 -4.85 0.61
CA SER A 151 -12.87 -3.90 1.57
C SER A 151 -13.55 -4.00 2.94
N LYS A 152 -14.89 -3.91 2.96
CA LYS A 152 -15.68 -3.98 4.18
C LYS A 152 -15.53 -5.30 4.95
N LYS A 153 -15.35 -6.43 4.26
CA LYS A 153 -15.11 -7.74 4.90
C LYS A 153 -13.80 -7.76 5.69
N PHE A 154 -12.82 -6.94 5.28
CA PHE A 154 -11.54 -6.79 5.95
C PHE A 154 -11.49 -5.60 6.91
N GLY A 155 -12.63 -4.93 7.16
CA GLY A 155 -12.70 -3.77 8.05
C GLY A 155 -12.18 -2.48 7.43
N ILE A 156 -12.18 -2.39 6.09
CA ILE A 156 -11.84 -1.17 5.36
C ILE A 156 -13.12 -0.45 4.95
N GLU A 157 -13.16 0.85 5.23
CA GLU A 157 -14.18 1.78 4.77
C GLU A 157 -13.60 2.64 3.65
N ASP A 158 -14.08 2.43 2.42
CA ASP A 158 -13.72 3.23 1.25
C ASP A 158 -14.45 4.57 1.31
N LEU A 159 -13.72 5.68 1.09
CA LEU A 159 -14.29 7.02 1.09
C LEU A 159 -14.51 7.52 -0.34
N THR A 160 -15.59 8.28 -0.56
CA THR A 160 -16.04 8.73 -1.88
C THR A 160 -15.29 9.94 -2.44
N LEU A 161 -14.51 10.61 -1.61
CA LEU A 161 -13.71 11.75 -2.05
C LEU A 161 -12.41 11.22 -2.68
N PRO A 162 -12.02 11.71 -3.89
CA PRO A 162 -10.67 11.50 -4.37
C PRO A 162 -9.66 12.09 -3.37
N PHE A 163 -8.36 11.88 -3.60
CA PHE A 163 -7.31 12.64 -2.92
C PHE A 163 -7.79 14.09 -2.73
N PRO A 164 -7.66 14.67 -1.52
CA PRO A 164 -8.15 16.03 -1.32
C PRO A 164 -7.57 16.89 -2.45
N ASP A 165 -8.39 17.75 -3.06
CA ASP A 165 -7.94 18.75 -4.03
C ASP A 165 -7.03 19.75 -3.27
N ILE A 166 -5.85 19.30 -2.89
CA ILE A 166 -4.82 20.14 -2.31
C ILE A 166 -4.27 20.89 -3.50
N LYS A 167 -4.68 22.15 -3.63
CA LYS A 167 -3.96 23.10 -4.47
C LYS A 167 -2.49 22.96 -4.10
N LEU A 168 -1.67 22.56 -5.06
CA LEU A 168 -0.22 22.64 -4.96
C LEU A 168 0.08 24.13 -4.78
N ASP A 169 0.15 24.59 -3.54
CA ASP A 169 0.87 25.82 -3.26
C ASP A 169 2.32 25.50 -3.61
N LEU A 170 2.69 25.92 -4.82
CA LEU A 170 4.06 25.94 -5.31
C LEU A 170 4.83 26.98 -4.50
N GLU A 171 5.04 26.72 -3.22
CA GLU A 171 5.93 27.45 -2.35
C GLU A 171 6.80 26.44 -1.61
N ASP A 172 7.74 25.85 -2.32
CA ASP A 172 9.05 25.58 -1.74
C ASP A 172 10.03 26.53 -2.44
N SER A 173 10.15 27.70 -1.83
CA SER A 173 11.26 28.61 -2.03
C SER A 173 12.55 27.95 -1.53
N ASP A 174 13.53 27.81 -2.41
CA ASP A 174 14.94 28.12 -2.16
C ASP A 174 15.64 28.42 -3.51
#